data_AF-A0A2N5ALH9-F1
#
_entry.id   AF-A0A2N5ALH9-F1
#
_cell.length_a   1.000
_cell.length_b   1.000
_cell.length_c   1.000
_cell.angle_alpha   90.00
_cell.angle_beta   90.00
_cell.angle_gamma   90.00
#
_symmetry.space_group_name_H-M   'P 1'
#
loop_
_entity.id
_entity.type
_entity.pdbx_description
1 polymer ?
#
loop_
_entity_poly.entity_id
_entity_poly.type
_entity_poly.pdbx_seq_one_letter_code
_entity_poly.pdbx_strand_id
1 'polypeptide(L)'
;MNTQNVNVKTATKESTERWVENLLANAISEQKSLLLHLVELKNKRLRESERSELVWGALMRMADNVLGAGVVDWHADVLQVHFGVAQPWLQSRKLVELLYGDIGEEAWNDARKYIADSMRAERHMP
;
A
#
# COMPACT_ATOMS: atom_id res chain seq x y z
N MET A 1 -6.38 49.19 -11.33
CA MET A 1 -6.05 47.79 -11.66
C MET A 1 -5.04 47.32 -10.64
N ASN A 2 -5.48 46.63 -9.58
CA ASN A 2 -4.59 46.10 -8.55
C ASN A 2 -4.29 44.66 -8.92
N THR A 3 -3.09 44.41 -9.42
CA THR A 3 -2.60 43.08 -9.75
C THR A 3 -2.46 42.30 -8.46
N GLN A 4 -3.27 41.26 -8.29
CA GLN A 4 -3.14 40.32 -7.19
C GLN A 4 -1.78 39.64 -7.28
N ASN A 5 -0.85 40.05 -6.42
CA ASN A 5 0.33 39.25 -6.11
C ASN A 5 -0.14 38.12 -5.18
N VAL A 6 -0.89 37.16 -5.75
CA VAL A 6 -1.21 35.91 -5.05
C VAL A 6 0.13 35.25 -4.78
N ASN A 7 0.44 35.04 -3.51
CA ASN A 7 1.72 34.54 -3.03
C ASN A 7 1.97 33.14 -3.61
N VAL A 8 2.66 33.07 -4.75
CA VAL A 8 2.92 31.83 -5.52
C VAL A 8 3.49 30.73 -4.63
N LYS A 9 4.33 31.08 -3.65
CA LYS A 9 4.90 30.13 -2.68
C LYS A 9 3.85 29.48 -1.77
N THR A 10 2.79 30.21 -1.40
CA THR A 10 1.68 29.68 -0.59
C THR A 10 0.82 28.73 -1.42
N ALA A 11 0.50 29.11 -2.66
CA ALA A 11 -0.31 28.30 -3.56
C ALA A 11 0.37 26.95 -3.92
N THR A 12 1.69 26.95 -4.13
CA THR A 12 2.44 25.72 -4.44
C THR A 12 2.51 24.76 -3.24
N LYS A 13 2.60 25.29 -2.02
CA LYS A 13 2.60 24.46 -0.80
C LYS A 13 1.24 23.79 -0.60
N GLU A 14 0.15 24.56 -0.70
CA GLU A 14 -1.22 24.03 -0.59
C GLU A 14 -1.54 22.98 -1.65
N SER A 15 -1.07 23.16 -2.90
CA SER A 15 -1.28 22.16 -3.96
C SER A 15 -0.52 20.86 -3.70
N THR A 16 0.67 20.95 -3.11
CA THR A 16 1.51 19.78 -2.79
C THR A 16 0.91 19.01 -1.62
N GLU A 17 0.53 19.70 -0.55
CA GLU A 17 -0.14 19.11 0.61
C GLU A 17 -1.43 18.39 0.19
N ARG A 18 -2.26 19.05 -0.63
CA ARG A 18 -3.49 18.46 -1.16
C ARG A 18 -3.24 17.23 -2.04
N TRP A 19 -2.15 17.21 -2.82
CA TRP A 19 -1.78 16.05 -3.62
C TRP A 19 -1.37 14.86 -2.74
N VAL A 20 -0.55 15.10 -1.70
CA VAL A 20 -0.13 14.07 -0.73
C VAL A 20 -1.33 13.52 0.05
N GLU A 21 -2.24 14.39 0.51
CA GLU A 21 -3.47 13.97 1.20
C GLU A 21 -4.35 13.08 0.31
N ASN A 22 -4.50 13.45 -0.97
CA ASN A 22 -5.25 12.64 -1.93
C ASN A 22 -4.57 11.28 -2.17
N LEU A 23 -3.24 11.24 -2.26
CA LEU A 23 -2.49 9.99 -2.43
C LEU A 23 -2.71 9.04 -1.24
N LEU A 24 -2.61 9.55 -0.02
CA LEU A 24 -2.82 8.77 1.20
C LEU A 24 -4.27 8.28 1.31
N ALA A 25 -5.25 9.15 1.06
CA ALA A 25 -6.66 8.78 1.11
C ALA A 25 -7.00 7.70 0.07
N ASN A 26 -6.46 7.81 -1.14
CA ASN A 26 -6.61 6.80 -2.19
C ASN A 26 -5.99 5.46 -1.78
N ALA A 27 -4.77 5.47 -1.24
CA ALA A 27 -4.10 4.25 -0.78
C ALA A 27 -4.86 3.56 0.35
N ILE A 28 -5.45 4.30 1.29
CA ILE A 28 -6.30 3.75 2.37
C ILE A 28 -7.57 3.12 1.79
N SER A 29 -8.21 3.80 0.84
CA SER A 29 -9.42 3.28 0.17
C SER A 29 -9.13 1.99 -0.60
N GLU A 30 -8.04 1.98 -1.37
CA GLU A 30 -7.62 0.82 -2.15
C GLU A 30 -7.18 -0.34 -1.25
N GLN A 31 -6.47 -0.09 -0.14
CA GLN A 31 -6.12 -1.12 0.84
C GLN A 31 -7.37 -1.88 1.36
N LYS A 32 -8.45 -1.15 1.67
CA LYS A 32 -9.72 -1.75 2.09
C LYS A 32 -10.37 -2.55 0.96
N SER A 33 -10.33 -2.02 -0.26
CA SER A 33 -10.86 -2.70 -1.45
C SER A 33 -10.10 -4.00 -1.74
N LEU A 34 -8.77 -3.98 -1.67
CA LEU A 34 -7.92 -5.17 -1.86
C LEU A 34 -8.17 -6.23 -0.79
N LEU A 35 -8.36 -5.83 0.47
CA LEU A 35 -8.71 -6.76 1.53
C LEU A 35 -10.07 -7.42 1.28
N LEU A 36 -11.07 -6.67 0.82
CA LEU A 36 -12.37 -7.21 0.42
C LEU A 36 -12.23 -8.13 -0.79
N HIS A 37 -11.43 -7.74 -1.78
CA HIS A 37 -11.16 -8.52 -2.98
C HIS A 37 -10.56 -9.90 -2.64
N LEU A 38 -9.64 -9.96 -1.68
CA LEU A 38 -9.11 -11.21 -1.14
C LEU A 38 -10.19 -12.11 -0.54
N VAL A 39 -11.30 -11.57 -0.02
CA VAL A 39 -12.44 -12.39 0.42
C VAL A 39 -13.26 -12.88 -0.78
N GLU A 40 -13.50 -12.01 -1.75
CA GLU A 40 -14.30 -12.32 -2.93
C GLU A 40 -13.68 -13.41 -3.82
N LEU A 41 -12.34 -13.40 -3.96
CA LEU A 41 -11.61 -14.39 -4.75
C LEU A 41 -11.86 -15.82 -4.28
N LYS A 42 -12.08 -16.05 -2.97
CA LYS A 42 -12.37 -17.39 -2.43
C LYS A 42 -13.65 -17.98 -3.03
N ASN A 43 -14.65 -17.14 -3.25
CA ASN A 43 -15.98 -17.53 -3.71
C ASN A 43 -16.10 -17.65 -5.24
N LYS A 44 -15.09 -17.18 -5.98
CA LYS A 44 -15.09 -17.28 -7.45
C LYS A 44 -14.72 -18.68 -7.91
N ARG A 45 -15.36 -19.14 -8.99
CA ARG A 45 -14.99 -20.37 -9.71
C ARG A 45 -13.79 -20.08 -10.60
N LEU A 46 -12.60 -20.16 -10.01
CA LEU A 46 -11.32 -19.96 -10.67
C LEU A 46 -10.50 -21.25 -10.62
N ARG A 47 -9.64 -21.42 -11.63
CA ARG A 47 -8.56 -22.41 -11.54
C ARG A 47 -7.63 -22.04 -10.38
N GLU A 48 -6.97 -23.03 -9.81
CA GLU A 48 -6.06 -22.83 -8.69
C GLU A 48 -4.90 -21.89 -9.04
N SER A 49 -4.31 -22.05 -10.22
CA SER A 49 -3.23 -21.17 -10.70
C SER A 49 -3.67 -19.71 -10.82
N GLU A 50 -4.83 -19.47 -11.44
CA GLU A 50 -5.42 -18.14 -11.62
C GLU A 50 -5.76 -17.50 -10.26
N ARG A 51 -6.31 -18.28 -9.33
CA ARG A 51 -6.58 -17.81 -7.97
C ARG A 51 -5.29 -17.42 -7.25
N SER A 52 -4.23 -18.23 -7.40
CA SER A 52 -2.93 -17.99 -6.79
C SER A 52 -2.30 -16.70 -7.30
N GLU A 53 -2.30 -16.49 -8.63
CA GLU A 53 -1.82 -15.27 -9.27
C GLU A 53 -2.59 -14.02 -8.79
N LEU A 54 -3.91 -14.11 -8.67
CA LEU A 54 -4.75 -12.98 -8.21
C LEU A 54 -4.53 -12.66 -6.73
N VAL A 55 -4.38 -13.68 -5.88
CA VAL A 55 -4.05 -13.48 -4.44
C VAL A 55 -2.68 -12.82 -4.31
N TRP A 56 -1.67 -13.33 -5.03
CA TRP A 56 -0.33 -12.75 -5.05
C TRP A 56 -0.34 -11.30 -5.55
N GLY A 57 -0.99 -11.04 -6.68
CA GLY A 57 -1.09 -9.69 -7.26
C GLY A 57 -1.79 -8.70 -6.33
N ALA A 58 -2.85 -9.12 -5.64
CA ALA A 58 -3.51 -8.28 -4.65
C ALA A 58 -2.57 -7.94 -3.48
N LEU A 59 -1.83 -8.91 -2.96
CA LEU A 59 -0.87 -8.69 -1.86
C LEU A 59 0.31 -7.80 -2.29
N MET A 60 0.82 -7.96 -3.50
CA MET A 60 1.85 -7.07 -4.06
C MET A 60 1.34 -5.63 -4.20
N ARG A 61 0.09 -5.45 -4.66
CA ARG A 61 -0.52 -4.11 -4.73
C ARG A 61 -0.71 -3.49 -3.35
N MET A 62 -1.09 -4.29 -2.33
CA MET A 62 -1.13 -3.82 -0.95
C MET A 62 0.26 -3.40 -0.46
N ALA A 63 1.31 -4.13 -0.82
CA ALA A 63 2.69 -3.79 -0.50
C ALA A 63 3.15 -2.49 -1.16
N ASP A 64 2.83 -2.27 -2.43
CA ASP A 64 3.11 -1.01 -3.12
C ASP A 64 2.44 0.18 -2.42
N ASN A 65 1.21 0.01 -1.93
CA ASN A 65 0.53 1.06 -1.17
C ASN A 65 1.22 1.35 0.15
N VAL A 66 1.74 0.32 0.85
CA VAL A 66 2.56 0.49 2.05
C VAL A 66 3.82 1.29 1.76
N LEU A 67 4.53 0.97 0.69
CA LEU A 67 5.79 1.63 0.32
C LEU A 67 5.54 3.05 -0.20
N GLY A 68 4.70 3.21 -1.22
CA GLY A 68 4.56 4.47 -1.95
C GLY A 68 3.76 5.57 -1.24
N ALA A 69 2.75 5.20 -0.44
CA ALA A 69 1.89 6.16 0.24
C ALA A 69 1.85 5.98 1.76
N GLY A 70 2.23 4.79 2.24
CA GLY A 70 2.19 4.46 3.66
C GLY A 70 3.41 4.96 4.42
N VAL A 71 4.62 4.94 3.84
CA VAL A 71 5.83 5.39 4.54
C VAL A 71 5.78 6.90 4.75
N VAL A 72 5.86 7.33 6.01
CA VAL A 72 5.75 8.74 6.43
C VAL A 72 7.03 9.51 6.12
N ASP A 73 8.18 8.89 6.40
CA ASP A 73 9.49 9.45 6.12
C ASP A 73 10.49 8.31 5.90
N TRP A 74 11.10 8.29 4.73
CA TRP A 74 12.12 7.32 4.32
C TRP A 74 13.48 7.53 4.99
N HIS A 75 13.74 8.73 5.51
CA HIS A 75 15.02 9.11 6.10
C HIS A 75 15.03 9.02 7.63
N ALA A 76 13.90 8.66 8.24
CA ALA A 76 13.81 8.46 9.68
C ALA A 76 14.66 7.26 10.14
N ASP A 77 15.27 7.37 11.32
CA ASP A 77 16.03 6.27 11.94
C ASP A 77 15.20 4.99 12.11
N VAL A 78 13.89 5.18 12.32
CA VAL A 78 12.87 4.15 12.38
C VAL A 78 11.79 4.50 11.36
N LEU A 79 11.64 3.64 10.34
CA LEU A 79 10.59 3.80 9.33
C LEU A 79 9.22 3.71 9.97
N GLN A 80 8.42 4.75 9.75
CA GLN A 80 7.04 4.82 10.22
C GLN A 80 6.10 4.64 9.03
N VAL A 81 5.06 3.83 9.21
CA VAL A 81 4.01 3.61 8.22
C VAL A 81 2.69 4.11 8.76
N HIS A 82 1.95 4.86 7.95
CA HIS A 82 0.63 5.35 8.30
C HIS A 82 -0.32 4.18 8.61
N PHE A 83 -0.90 4.21 9.82
CA PHE A 83 -1.71 3.09 10.32
C PHE A 83 -2.90 2.74 9.41
N GLY A 84 -3.56 3.73 8.81
CA GLY A 84 -4.68 3.49 7.90
C GLY A 84 -4.31 2.67 6.65
N VAL A 85 -3.04 2.72 6.23
CA VAL A 85 -2.51 1.91 5.12
C VAL A 85 -2.02 0.56 5.65
N ALA A 86 -1.33 0.55 6.80
CA ALA A 86 -0.78 -0.66 7.40
C ALA A 86 -1.85 -1.62 7.93
N GLN A 87 -2.98 -1.12 8.43
CA GLN A 87 -3.99 -1.93 9.10
C GLN A 87 -4.57 -3.02 8.16
N PRO A 88 -5.06 -2.72 6.94
CA PRO A 88 -5.55 -3.77 6.04
C PRO A 88 -4.46 -4.74 5.61
N TRP A 89 -3.22 -4.26 5.40
CA TRP A 89 -2.06 -5.12 5.13
C TRP A 89 -1.78 -6.11 6.27
N LEU A 90 -1.83 -5.67 7.53
CA LEU A 90 -1.64 -6.54 8.69
C LEU A 90 -2.79 -7.55 8.84
N GLN A 91 -4.02 -7.15 8.49
CA GLN A 91 -5.18 -8.03 8.48
C GLN A 91 -5.10 -9.10 7.40
N SER A 92 -4.51 -8.78 6.24
CA SER A 92 -4.42 -9.73 5.12
C SER A 92 -3.64 -10.99 5.48
N ARG A 93 -2.62 -10.90 6.35
CA ARG A 93 -1.81 -12.06 6.80
C ARG A 93 -2.68 -13.23 7.25
N LYS A 94 -3.48 -13.02 8.30
CA LYS A 94 -4.34 -14.07 8.87
C LYS A 94 -5.44 -14.47 7.90
N LEU A 95 -5.91 -13.51 7.09
CA LEU A 95 -6.98 -13.75 6.13
C LEU A 95 -6.54 -14.72 5.03
N VAL A 96 -5.37 -14.50 4.42
CA VAL A 96 -4.92 -15.32 3.30
C VAL A 96 -4.50 -16.71 3.73
N GLU A 97 -3.93 -16.85 4.94
CA GLU A 97 -3.67 -18.15 5.56
C GLU A 97 -4.98 -18.94 5.75
N LEU A 98 -6.01 -18.29 6.30
CA LEU A 98 -7.33 -18.91 6.51
C LEU A 98 -8.03 -19.31 5.20
N LEU A 99 -7.96 -18.46 4.18
CA LEU A 99 -8.73 -18.65 2.94
C LEU A 99 -8.00 -19.51 1.90
N TYR A 100 -6.67 -19.47 1.88
CA TYR A 100 -5.85 -20.03 0.80
C TYR A 100 -4.76 -20.99 1.29
N GLY A 101 -4.60 -21.20 2.60
CA GLY A 101 -3.60 -22.11 3.15
C GLY A 101 -2.18 -21.70 2.75
N ASP A 102 -1.35 -22.69 2.45
CA ASP A 102 0.07 -22.53 2.12
C ASP A 102 0.31 -21.56 0.96
N ILE A 103 -0.56 -21.57 -0.07
CA ILE A 103 -0.47 -20.64 -1.21
C ILE A 103 -0.63 -19.19 -0.74
N GLY A 104 -1.56 -18.94 0.19
CA GLY A 104 -1.77 -17.62 0.76
C GLY A 104 -0.59 -17.17 1.63
N GLU A 105 -0.04 -18.09 2.41
CA GLU A 105 1.14 -17.82 3.25
C GLU A 105 2.37 -17.49 2.40
N GLU A 106 2.64 -18.26 1.34
CA GLU A 106 3.75 -18.03 0.42
C GLU A 106 3.63 -16.66 -0.25
N ALA A 107 2.47 -16.34 -0.81
CA ALA A 107 2.20 -15.05 -1.42
C ALA A 107 2.36 -13.87 -0.43
N TRP A 108 1.94 -14.05 0.82
CA TRP A 108 2.13 -13.02 1.87
C TRP A 108 3.60 -12.85 2.25
N ASN A 109 4.34 -13.95 2.34
CA ASN A 109 5.77 -13.91 2.64
C ASN A 109 6.57 -13.22 1.53
N ASP A 110 6.22 -13.44 0.26
CA ASP A 110 6.81 -12.74 -0.88
C ASP A 110 6.55 -11.24 -0.82
N ALA A 111 5.30 -10.82 -0.66
CA ALA A 111 4.95 -9.41 -0.56
C ALA A 111 5.60 -8.74 0.68
N ARG A 112 5.68 -9.45 1.82
CA ARG A 112 6.41 -8.97 3.01
C ARG A 112 7.90 -8.80 2.72
N LYS A 113 8.52 -9.79 2.05
CA LYS A 113 9.93 -9.74 1.70
C LYS A 113 10.20 -8.56 0.76
N TYR A 114 9.35 -8.36 -0.23
CA TYR A 114 9.42 -7.18 -1.12
C TYR A 114 9.41 -5.87 -0.33
N ILE A 115 8.50 -5.70 0.64
CA ILE A 115 8.51 -4.50 1.51
C ILE A 115 9.85 -4.36 2.23
N ALA A 116 10.33 -5.43 2.87
CA ALA A 116 11.55 -5.40 3.66
C ALA A 116 12.79 -5.08 2.80
N ASP A 117 12.88 -5.66 1.61
CA ASP A 117 14.00 -5.46 0.69
C ASP A 117 13.97 -4.04 0.11
N SER A 118 12.79 -3.53 -0.29
CA SER A 118 12.61 -2.15 -0.75
C SER A 118 12.97 -1.13 0.35
N MET A 119 12.56 -1.37 1.59
CA MET A 119 12.91 -0.50 2.72
C MET A 119 14.39 -0.46 3.03
N ARG A 120 15.10 -1.57 2.83
CA ARG A 120 16.56 -1.60 2.96
C ARG A 120 17.24 -0.87 1.82
N ALA A 121 16.75 -1.03 0.59
CA ALA A 121 17.33 -0.39 -0.59
C ALA A 121 17.18 1.15 -0.55
N GLU A 122 15.97 1.66 -0.29
CA GLU A 122 15.67 3.10 -0.23
C GLU A 122 16.44 3.81 0.89
N ARG A 123 16.64 3.18 2.05
CA ARG A 123 17.46 3.75 3.14
C ARG A 123 18.90 4.06 2.73
N HIS A 124 19.40 3.42 1.68
CA HIS A 124 20.76 3.59 1.17
C HIS A 124 20.84 4.44 -0.10
N MET A 125 19.72 4.99 -0.58
CA MET A 125 19.73 5.94 -1.69
C MET A 125 20.07 7.37 -1.18
N PRO A 126 20.98 8.09 -1.85
CA PRO A 126 21.45 9.42 -1.45
C PRO A 126 20.45 10.56 -1.73
#